data_AF-A0A9E0ACG6-F1
#
_entry.id   AF-A0A9E0ACG6-F1
#
_cell.length_a   1.000
_cell.length_b   1.000
_cell.length_c   1.000
_cell.angle_alpha   90.00
_cell.angle_beta   90.00
_cell.angle_gamma   90.00
#
_symmetry.space_group_name_H-M   'P 1'
#
loop_
_entity.id
_entity.type
_entity.pdbx_description
1 polymer ?
#
loop_
_entity_poly.entity_id
_entity_poly.type
_entity_poly.pdbx_seq_one_letter_code
_entity_poly.pdbx_strand_id
1 'polypeptide(L)'
;MNKVLQFLLVFNLFAVFSICQAQSSWRCNTVDDNTPLLSEKTQSKSTSLTSISCDKKIRVYFHVIRRSNSTGGLTSSQVTQLLTNLNSDYSALGISFIEKGRSYINNDNYFNGSYDETKFSQLVST
;
A
#
# COMPACT_ATOMS: atom_id res chain seq x y z
N MET A 1 31.14 13.63 44.78
CA MET A 1 30.08 13.61 43.75
C MET A 1 29.04 12.58 44.17
N ASN A 2 27.80 12.99 44.44
CA ASN A 2 26.80 12.13 45.07
C ASN A 2 26.40 10.97 44.15
N LYS A 3 26.43 9.73 44.67
CA LYS A 3 26.07 8.51 43.93
C LYS A 3 24.64 8.58 43.36
N VAL A 4 23.75 9.33 44.01
CA VAL A 4 22.38 9.61 43.55
C VAL A 4 22.36 10.47 42.27
N LEU A 5 23.27 11.44 42.15
CA LEU A 5 23.38 12.31 40.97
C LEU A 5 23.95 11.55 39.76
N GLN A 6 24.88 10.61 39.99
CA GLN A 6 25.38 9.72 38.94
C GLN A 6 24.29 8.75 38.44
N PHE A 7 23.45 8.23 39.34
CA PHE A 7 22.37 7.30 38.96
C PHE A 7 21.29 7.99 38.10
N LEU A 8 20.94 9.25 38.43
CA LEU A 8 19.95 10.01 37.65
C LEU A 8 20.45 10.42 36.26
N LEU A 9 21.76 10.68 36.11
CA LEU A 9 22.37 10.99 34.80
C LEU A 9 22.40 9.77 33.87
N VAL A 10 22.69 8.58 34.39
CA VAL A 10 22.74 7.34 33.59
C VAL A 10 21.32 6.88 33.19
N PHE A 11 20.33 7.05 34.06
CA PHE A 11 18.94 6.68 33.75
C PHE A 11 18.32 7.55 32.65
N ASN A 12 18.66 8.85 32.61
CA ASN A 12 18.23 9.74 31.53
C ASN A 12 18.94 9.45 30.20
N LEU A 13 20.20 8.99 30.23
CA LEU A 13 20.94 8.66 29.01
C LEU A 13 20.42 7.38 28.33
N PHE A 14 19.88 6.42 29.09
CA PHE A 14 19.37 5.15 28.57
C PHE A 14 17.95 5.27 27.99
N ALA A 15 17.12 6.18 28.52
CA ALA A 15 15.74 6.38 28.07
C ALA A 15 15.62 7.03 26.68
N VAL A 16 16.66 7.73 26.20
CA VAL A 16 16.66 8.40 24.88
C VAL A 16 16.99 7.43 23.73
N PHE A 17 17.45 6.22 24.03
CA PHE A 17 17.97 5.27 23.02
C PHE A 17 16.93 4.29 22.44
N SER A 18 15.63 4.42 22.76
CA SER A 18 14.61 3.44 22.34
C SER A 18 13.37 4.01 21.63
N ILE A 19 13.52 5.11 20.89
CA ILE A 19 12.46 5.57 19.98
C ILE A 19 13.00 5.75 18.57
N CYS A 20 13.22 4.63 17.89
CA CYS A 20 13.16 4.59 16.44
C CYS A 20 12.76 3.17 16.03
N GLN A 21 11.45 2.92 15.98
CA GLN A 21 10.95 1.76 15.25
C GLN A 21 11.34 1.98 13.79
N ALA A 22 12.22 1.13 13.27
CA ALA A 22 12.61 1.11 11.87
C ALA A 22 11.34 0.92 11.02
N GLN A 23 10.85 2.01 10.43
CA GLN A 23 9.80 1.94 9.41
C GLN A 23 10.44 1.33 8.16
N SER A 24 10.18 0.05 7.92
CA SER A 24 10.41 -0.52 6.60
C SER A 24 9.44 0.15 5.64
N SER A 25 9.95 1.08 4.82
CA SER A 25 9.16 1.63 3.73
C SER A 25 8.93 0.51 2.72
N TRP A 26 7.69 0.07 2.58
CA TRP A 26 7.31 -0.82 1.50
C TRP A 26 7.48 -0.05 0.19
N ARG A 27 8.49 -0.40 -0.60
CA ARG A 27 8.65 0.11 -1.97
C ARG A 27 7.90 -0.84 -2.89
N CYS A 28 6.99 -0.30 -3.69
CA CYS A 28 6.42 -1.04 -4.80
C CYS A 28 7.56 -1.35 -5.79
N ASN A 29 7.86 -2.62 -6.01
CA ASN A 29 8.90 -3.09 -6.95
C ASN A 29 8.50 -2.93 -8.43
N THR A 30 7.64 -1.97 -8.76
CA THR A 30 7.49 -1.55 -10.14
C THR A 30 8.81 -0.90 -10.54
N VAL A 31 9.53 -1.52 -11.48
CA VAL A 31 10.64 -0.86 -12.17
C VAL A 31 10.09 0.43 -12.74
N ASP A 32 10.71 1.56 -12.37
CA ASP A 32 10.45 2.84 -12.98
C ASP A 32 10.83 2.68 -14.46
N ASP A 33 9.84 2.49 -15.33
CA ASP A 33 10.09 2.58 -16.76
C ASP A 33 10.50 4.04 -16.98
N ASN A 34 11.75 4.26 -17.42
CA ASN A 34 12.35 5.58 -17.65
C ASN A 34 11.61 6.40 -18.72
N THR A 35 10.39 6.01 -19.12
CA THR A 35 9.44 6.90 -19.77
C THR A 35 9.21 8.10 -18.85
N PRO A 36 9.61 9.32 -19.25
CA PRO A 36 9.29 10.50 -18.49
C PRO A 36 7.76 10.59 -18.42
N LEU A 37 7.19 10.29 -17.25
CA LEU A 37 5.89 10.85 -16.91
C LEU A 37 6.06 12.35 -17.11
N LEU A 38 5.28 12.91 -18.04
CA LEU A 38 5.34 14.31 -18.46
C LEU A 38 5.76 15.19 -17.29
N SER A 39 7.03 15.57 -17.31
CA SER A 39 7.63 16.38 -16.26
C SER A 39 6.86 17.69 -16.27
N GLU A 40 5.99 17.87 -15.28
CA GLU A 40 5.28 19.11 -15.01
C GLU A 40 6.34 20.18 -14.74
N LYS A 41 6.76 20.83 -15.81
CA LYS A 41 7.49 22.08 -15.79
C LYS A 41 6.56 23.16 -15.25
N THR A 42 6.41 23.21 -13.93
CA THR A 42 6.05 24.45 -13.24
C THR A 42 6.61 24.50 -11.81
N GLN A 43 7.93 24.72 -11.78
CA GLN A 43 8.60 25.70 -10.94
C GLN A 43 7.73 26.40 -9.86
N SER A 44 8.07 26.11 -8.61
CA SER A 44 7.97 26.93 -7.40
C SER A 44 7.15 28.23 -7.52
N LYS A 45 5.88 28.17 -7.11
CA LYS A 45 5.15 29.34 -6.63
C LYS A 45 4.48 28.97 -5.31
N SER A 46 5.12 29.34 -4.20
CA SER A 46 4.48 29.38 -2.87
C SER A 46 3.32 30.36 -2.92
N THR A 47 2.19 29.89 -3.40
CA THR A 47 0.88 30.44 -3.07
C THR A 47 0.41 29.55 -1.94
N SER A 48 0.02 30.14 -0.81
CA SER A 48 -0.71 29.42 0.23
C SER A 48 -1.99 28.90 -0.40
N LEU A 49 -1.92 27.71 -1.00
CA LEU A 49 -3.05 26.94 -1.40
C LEU A 49 -3.53 26.32 -0.09
N THR A 50 -4.58 26.89 0.49
CA THR A 50 -5.49 26.06 1.26
C THR A 50 -5.90 24.93 0.33
N SER A 51 -5.20 23.80 0.43
CA SER A 51 -5.48 22.61 -0.33
C SER A 51 -6.89 22.19 0.06
N ILE A 52 -7.86 22.51 -0.80
CA ILE A 52 -9.15 21.86 -0.76
C ILE A 52 -8.85 20.41 -1.16
N SER A 53 -8.45 19.60 -0.18
CA SER A 53 -8.33 18.15 -0.30
C SER A 53 -9.74 17.65 -0.57
N CYS A 54 -10.06 17.49 -1.84
CA CYS A 54 -11.28 16.81 -2.22
C CYS A 54 -10.99 15.32 -2.06
N ASP A 55 -11.40 14.76 -0.92
CA ASP A 55 -11.25 13.34 -0.63
C ASP A 55 -11.81 12.51 -1.78
N LYS A 56 -10.92 11.78 -2.47
CA LYS A 56 -11.29 10.85 -3.54
C LYS A 56 -11.54 9.49 -2.93
N LYS A 57 -12.73 8.95 -3.18
CA LYS A 57 -13.14 7.62 -2.73
C LYS A 57 -13.22 6.68 -3.92
N ILE A 58 -12.28 5.74 -3.98
CA ILE A 58 -12.22 4.73 -5.04
C ILE A 58 -12.87 3.46 -4.50
N ARG A 59 -13.92 2.99 -5.19
CA ARG A 59 -14.57 1.71 -4.88
C ARG A 59 -13.85 0.59 -5.62
N VAL A 60 -13.32 -0.39 -4.89
CA VAL A 60 -12.55 -1.51 -5.45
C VAL A 60 -13.28 -2.84 -5.23
N TYR A 61 -13.18 -3.74 -6.20
CA TYR A 61 -13.62 -5.13 -6.07
C TYR A 61 -12.44 -6.05 -6.41
N PHE A 62 -12.12 -7.00 -5.53
CA PHE A 62 -10.95 -7.85 -5.72
C PHE A 62 -11.33 -9.19 -6.33
N HIS A 63 -10.74 -9.54 -7.47
CA HIS A 63 -10.77 -10.90 -8.00
C HIS A 63 -9.49 -11.62 -7.61
N VAL A 64 -9.57 -12.63 -6.75
CA VAL A 64 -8.42 -13.42 -6.31
C VAL A 64 -8.32 -14.66 -7.18
N ILE A 65 -7.25 -14.74 -7.98
CA ILE A 65 -6.94 -15.92 -8.78
C ILE A 65 -6.27 -16.96 -7.89
N ARG A 66 -6.78 -18.19 -7.92
CA ARG A 66 -6.24 -19.35 -7.20
C ARG A 66 -6.31 -20.60 -8.08
N ARG A 67 -5.66 -21.68 -7.64
CA ARG A 67 -5.71 -22.96 -8.34
C ARG A 67 -7.12 -23.54 -8.39
N SER A 68 -7.36 -24.45 -9.34
CA SER A 68 -8.64 -25.14 -9.53
C SER A 68 -9.11 -25.86 -8.25
N ASN A 69 -8.17 -26.43 -7.51
CA ASN A 69 -8.37 -27.07 -6.21
C ASN A 69 -8.53 -26.10 -5.03
N SER A 70 -8.79 -24.81 -5.28
CA SER A 70 -9.01 -23.79 -4.25
C SER A 70 -7.79 -23.44 -3.38
N THR A 71 -6.58 -23.87 -3.76
CA THR A 71 -5.34 -23.56 -3.04
C THR A 71 -4.52 -22.47 -3.73
N GLY A 72 -3.55 -21.90 -3.00
CA GLY A 72 -2.81 -20.73 -3.46
C GLY A 72 -3.68 -19.47 -3.50
N GLY A 73 -3.22 -18.45 -4.23
CA GLY A 73 -3.85 -17.14 -4.24
C GLY A 73 -3.66 -16.40 -2.92
N LEU A 74 -4.17 -15.16 -2.85
CA LEU A 74 -4.12 -14.37 -1.63
C LEU A 74 -5.26 -14.76 -0.68
N THR A 75 -4.94 -14.89 0.60
CA THR A 75 -5.95 -15.09 1.64
C THR A 75 -6.76 -13.81 1.86
N SER A 76 -7.90 -13.94 2.53
CA SER A 76 -8.70 -12.77 2.89
C SER A 76 -7.95 -11.77 3.75
N SER A 77 -7.10 -12.23 4.67
CA SER A 77 -6.28 -11.35 5.50
C SER A 77 -5.23 -10.59 4.68
N GLN A 78 -4.63 -11.24 3.69
CA GLN A 78 -3.66 -10.60 2.80
C GLN A 78 -4.29 -9.50 1.93
N VAL A 79 -5.48 -9.74 1.39
CA VAL A 79 -6.21 -8.72 0.62
C VAL A 79 -6.63 -7.54 1.52
N THR A 80 -7.07 -7.83 2.76
CA THR A 80 -7.38 -6.76 3.73
C THR A 80 -6.13 -5.96 4.10
N GLN A 81 -4.99 -6.61 4.30
CA GLN A 81 -3.72 -5.91 4.55
C GLN A 81 -3.33 -5.03 3.36
N LEU A 82 -3.52 -5.50 2.13
CA LEU A 82 -3.27 -4.72 0.92
C LEU A 82 -4.15 -3.46 0.88
N LEU A 83 -5.44 -3.59 1.22
CA LEU A 83 -6.34 -2.43 1.31
C LEU A 83 -5.90 -1.43 2.38
N THR A 84 -5.41 -1.91 3.53
CA THR A 84 -4.83 -1.05 4.58
C THR A 84 -3.61 -0.31 4.08
N ASN A 85 -2.70 -0.99 3.39
CA ASN A 85 -1.50 -0.38 2.83
C ASN A 85 -1.86 0.69 1.78
N LEU A 86 -2.78 0.38 0.85
CA LEU A 86 -3.27 1.36 -0.13
C LEU A 86 -3.85 2.62 0.52
N ASN A 87 -4.67 2.47 1.56
CA ASN A 87 -5.20 3.63 2.27
C ASN A 87 -4.11 4.41 3.02
N SER A 88 -3.14 3.72 3.62
CA SER A 88 -2.00 4.35 4.30
C SER A 88 -1.17 5.19 3.32
N ASP A 89 -0.74 4.59 2.21
CA ASP A 89 0.21 5.19 1.26
C ASP A 89 -0.38 6.40 0.54
N TYR A 90 -1.69 6.40 0.29
CA TYR A 90 -2.37 7.45 -0.46
C TYR A 90 -3.14 8.46 0.40
N SER A 91 -3.16 8.28 1.73
CA SER A 91 -3.86 9.15 2.67
C SER A 91 -3.41 10.62 2.58
N ALA A 92 -2.11 10.86 2.43
CA ALA A 92 -1.54 12.22 2.31
C ALA A 92 -1.98 12.96 1.03
N LEU A 93 -2.45 12.21 0.03
CA LEU A 93 -2.99 12.75 -1.23
C LEU A 93 -4.51 12.88 -1.21
N GLY A 94 -5.17 12.58 -0.08
CA GLY A 94 -6.62 12.61 0.04
C GLY A 94 -7.32 11.51 -0.77
N ILE A 95 -6.64 10.39 -1.05
CA ILE A 95 -7.25 9.25 -1.75
C ILE A 95 -7.49 8.12 -0.76
N SER A 96 -8.69 7.53 -0.82
CA SER A 96 -9.09 6.38 -0.02
C SER A 96 -9.72 5.30 -0.89
N PHE A 97 -9.50 4.05 -0.52
CA PHE A 97 -10.00 2.86 -1.18
C PHE A 97 -11.02 2.17 -0.30
N ILE A 98 -12.20 1.91 -0.86
CA ILE A 98 -13.32 1.25 -0.20
C ILE A 98 -13.59 -0.06 -0.94
N GLU A 99 -13.41 -1.17 -0.25
CA GLU A 99 -13.75 -2.47 -0.81
C GLU A 99 -15.27 -2.64 -0.91
N LYS A 100 -15.72 -3.04 -2.10
CA LYS A 100 -17.12 -3.41 -2.39
C LYS A 100 -17.37 -4.90 -2.30
N GLY A 101 -16.32 -5.71 -2.38
CA GLY A 101 -16.38 -7.14 -2.24
C GLY A 101 -15.16 -7.77 -2.88
N ARG A 102 -15.15 -9.10 -2.83
CA ARG A 102 -14.14 -9.92 -3.49
C ARG A 102 -14.74 -11.23 -3.95
N SER A 103 -14.14 -11.81 -4.97
CA SER A 103 -14.48 -13.12 -5.52
C SER A 103 -13.22 -13.95 -5.72
N TYR A 104 -13.40 -15.25 -5.96
CA TYR A 104 -12.31 -16.16 -6.27
C TYR A 104 -12.49 -16.76 -7.66
N ILE A 105 -11.44 -16.70 -8.45
CA ILE A 105 -11.37 -17.32 -9.77
C ILE A 105 -10.47 -18.56 -9.65
N ASN A 106 -11.06 -19.74 -9.78
CA ASN A 106 -10.37 -21.03 -9.66
C ASN A 106 -9.91 -21.49 -11.03
N ASN A 107 -8.67 -21.20 -11.40
CA ASN A 107 -8.17 -21.52 -12.73
C ASN A 107 -6.64 -21.67 -12.71
N ASP A 108 -6.15 -22.88 -12.96
CA ASP A 108 -4.72 -23.17 -12.96
C ASP A 108 -3.96 -22.44 -14.07
N ASN A 109 -4.60 -22.19 -15.23
CA ASN A 109 -3.95 -21.47 -16.32
C ASN A 109 -3.66 -20.03 -15.90
N TYR A 110 -4.66 -19.31 -15.35
CA TYR A 110 -4.42 -17.95 -14.86
C TYR A 110 -3.49 -17.90 -13.66
N PHE A 111 -3.63 -18.87 -12.75
CA PHE A 111 -2.74 -18.96 -11.59
C PHE A 111 -1.27 -19.12 -12.03
N ASN A 112 -1.01 -19.87 -13.11
CA ASN A 112 0.31 -20.08 -13.67
C ASN A 112 0.72 -19.03 -14.71
N GLY A 113 -0.03 -17.93 -14.87
CA GLY A 113 0.30 -16.84 -15.79
C GLY A 113 0.08 -17.15 -17.28
N SER A 114 -0.72 -18.17 -17.59
CA SER A 114 -1.18 -18.44 -18.95
C SER A 114 -2.44 -17.62 -19.22
N TYR A 115 -2.30 -16.55 -20.01
CA TYR A 115 -3.37 -15.61 -20.30
C TYR A 115 -3.97 -15.86 -21.68
N ASP A 116 -5.28 -16.03 -21.72
CA ASP A 116 -6.11 -15.96 -22.92
C ASP A 116 -7.05 -14.78 -22.74
N GLU A 117 -6.81 -13.69 -23.49
CA GLU A 117 -7.55 -12.43 -23.37
C GLU A 117 -9.05 -12.63 -23.55
N THR A 118 -9.45 -13.53 -24.46
CA THR A 118 -10.86 -13.77 -24.76
C THR A 118 -11.62 -14.38 -23.58
N LYS A 119 -10.94 -15.22 -22.79
CA LYS A 119 -11.51 -15.81 -21.58
C LYS A 119 -11.45 -14.87 -20.38
N PHE A 120 -10.44 -14.00 -20.29
CA PHE A 120 -10.32 -13.06 -19.17
C PHE A 120 -11.51 -12.10 -19.11
N SER A 121 -11.91 -11.54 -20.26
CA SER A 121 -13.06 -10.62 -20.33
C SER A 121 -14.37 -11.23 -19.79
N GLN A 122 -14.56 -12.55 -19.92
CA GLN A 122 -15.76 -13.24 -19.42
C GLN A 122 -15.80 -13.36 -17.89
N LEU A 123 -14.67 -13.18 -17.21
CA LEU A 123 -14.54 -13.41 -15.76
C LEU A 123 -14.59 -12.12 -14.94
N VAL A 124 -14.45 -10.98 -15.59
CA VAL A 124 -14.40 -9.65 -14.95
C VAL A 124 -15.70 -8.86 -15.20
N SER A 125 -16.60 -9.36 -16.06
CA SER A 125 -17.84 -8.68 -16.45
C SER A 125 -19.09 -9.08 -15.66
N THR A 126 -18.96 -9.79 -14.54
CA THR A 126 -20.07 -10.14 -13.61
C THR A 126 -20.18 -9.15 -12.47
#